data_AF-A0A355V6B2-F1
#
_entry.id   AF-A0A355V6B2-F1
#
_cell.length_a   1.000
_cell.length_b   1.000
_cell.length_c   1.000
_cell.angle_alpha   90.00
_cell.angle_beta   90.00
_cell.angle_gamma   90.00
#
_symmetry.space_group_name_H-M   'P 1'
#
loop_
_entity.id
_entity.type
_entity.pdbx_description
1 polymer ?
#
loop_
_entity_poly.entity_id
_entity_poly.type
_entity_poly.pdbx_seq_one_letter_code
_entity_poly.pdbx_strand_id
1 'polypeptide(L)'
;MPINRWTIRRLLRRAGHYFHSTGLLLGTLFFALSLSPSLVPRMGAMQGLLSGLSLLAGYGIGAALYHLWVYFHLPRFNARVLWRLQWLAGAICLAIAVLFIWQAGEWQNELRRLMGMNEISGVQISTIGLVALLVFLSLLALAHLFVRTFRFLSARLQRFVPARVSHLIGLLLAFALFWSIIDGVFFTRAFQAADRSYQQIDELIEPEIAQPLDAGLVGSAQSLIAWESLGRQGRRYISATPTVEQIASVSGAPAMRPIRVYVGLNSAASNAARADLALR
;
A
#
# COMPACT_ATOMS: atom_id res chain seq x y z
N MET A 1 13.78 -33.49 19.46
CA MET A 1 15.18 -33.00 19.39
C MET A 1 15.27 -31.64 20.08
N PRO A 2 16.03 -31.49 21.19
CA PRO A 2 16.06 -30.22 21.91
C PRO A 2 16.89 -29.21 21.12
N ILE A 3 16.30 -28.05 20.81
CA ILE A 3 16.96 -26.96 20.11
C ILE A 3 18.01 -26.36 21.05
N ASN A 4 19.28 -26.66 20.79
CA ASN A 4 20.40 -26.26 21.64
C ASN A 4 20.55 -24.71 21.66
N ARG A 5 20.77 -24.12 22.84
CA ARG A 5 20.92 -22.66 23.04
C ARG A 5 22.04 -22.05 22.18
N TRP A 6 23.01 -22.87 21.77
CA TRP A 6 24.11 -22.48 20.89
C TRP A 6 23.68 -22.23 19.44
N THR A 7 22.74 -23.02 18.91
CA THR A 7 22.23 -22.89 17.54
C THR A 7 21.36 -21.64 17.40
N ILE A 8 20.52 -21.37 18.41
CA ILE A 8 19.73 -20.14 18.50
C ILE A 8 20.65 -18.91 18.57
N ARG A 9 21.71 -18.94 19.41
CA ARG A 9 22.69 -17.86 19.48
C ARG A 9 23.45 -17.64 18.16
N ARG A 10 23.71 -18.69 17.37
CA ARG A 10 24.37 -18.59 16.05
C ARG A 10 23.45 -18.03 14.97
N LEU A 11 22.18 -18.45 14.96
CA LEU A 11 21.14 -17.90 14.09
C LEU A 11 20.83 -16.44 14.41
N LEU A 12 20.74 -16.08 15.70
CA LEU A 12 20.57 -14.70 16.16
C LEU A 12 21.78 -13.83 15.86
N ARG A 13 23.02 -14.34 15.94
CA ARG A 13 24.23 -13.60 15.51
C ARG A 13 24.29 -13.40 14.01
N ARG A 14 23.86 -14.39 13.20
CA ARG A 14 23.75 -14.24 11.75
C ARG A 14 22.64 -13.26 11.39
N ALA A 15 21.48 -13.33 12.02
CA ALA A 15 20.38 -12.38 11.83
C ALA A 15 20.73 -10.95 12.29
N GLY A 16 21.53 -10.81 13.37
CA GLY A 16 22.02 -9.53 13.88
C GLY A 16 22.98 -8.80 12.94
N HIS A 17 23.59 -9.48 11.97
CA HIS A 17 24.31 -8.83 10.87
C HIS A 17 23.40 -8.31 9.76
N TYR A 18 22.13 -8.75 9.70
CA TYR A 18 21.13 -8.27 8.75
C TYR A 18 20.20 -7.21 9.35
N PHE A 19 20.05 -7.14 10.68
CA PHE A 19 19.27 -6.09 11.35
C PHE A 19 20.09 -4.81 11.53
N HIS A 20 20.06 -3.97 10.50
CA HIS A 20 20.65 -2.64 10.53
C HIS A 20 19.78 -1.73 11.40
N SER A 21 20.30 -1.27 12.54
CA SER A 21 19.59 -0.34 13.43
C SER A 21 19.13 0.92 12.69
N THR A 22 19.95 1.41 11.76
CA THR A 22 19.63 2.53 10.88
C THR A 22 18.43 2.26 9.98
N GLY A 23 18.34 1.04 9.43
CA GLY A 23 17.18 0.57 8.66
C GLY A 23 15.91 0.52 9.49
N LEU A 24 15.98 -0.04 10.71
CA LEU A 24 14.82 -0.08 11.59
C LEU A 24 14.34 1.31 12.01
N LEU A 25 15.26 2.21 12.37
CA LEU A 25 14.92 3.56 12.78
C LEU A 25 14.26 4.34 11.64
N LEU A 26 14.86 4.33 10.45
CA LEU A 26 14.32 5.06 9.31
C LEU A 26 13.03 4.43 8.77
N GLY A 27 12.95 3.10 8.78
CA GLY A 27 11.72 2.38 8.49
C GLY A 27 10.58 2.74 9.45
N THR A 28 10.86 2.77 10.75
CA THR A 28 9.85 3.12 11.76
C THR A 28 9.42 4.59 11.63
N LEU A 29 10.34 5.49 11.27
CA LEU A 29 9.99 6.88 10.97
C LEU A 29 9.03 6.96 9.78
N PHE A 30 9.30 6.24 8.69
CA PHE A 30 8.43 6.25 7.50
C PHE A 30 7.07 5.59 7.79
N PHE A 31 7.05 4.55 8.60
CA PHE A 31 5.83 3.92 9.12
C PHE A 31 5.00 4.93 9.93
N ALA A 32 5.63 5.65 10.85
CA ALA A 32 4.97 6.68 11.67
C ALA A 32 4.41 7.82 10.79
N LEU A 33 5.18 8.28 9.81
CA LEU A 33 4.71 9.29 8.84
C LEU A 33 3.54 8.78 8.00
N SER A 34 3.53 7.50 7.62
CA SER A 34 2.40 6.91 6.89
C SER A 34 1.10 6.89 7.70
N LEU A 35 1.19 6.81 9.03
CA LEU A 35 0.07 6.80 9.97
C LEU A 35 -0.39 8.21 10.40
N SER A 36 0.23 9.26 9.85
CA SER A 36 -0.18 10.64 10.09
C SER A 36 -1.66 10.87 9.72
N PRO A 37 -2.35 11.82 10.40
CA PRO A 37 -3.78 11.97 10.25
C PRO A 37 -4.15 12.33 8.82
N SER A 38 -5.13 11.62 8.26
CA SER A 38 -5.64 11.83 6.91
C SER A 38 -7.14 12.04 6.95
N LEU A 39 -7.64 13.02 6.18
CA LEU A 39 -9.07 13.35 6.08
C LEU A 39 -9.90 12.31 5.29
N VAL A 40 -9.25 11.28 4.74
CA VAL A 40 -9.93 10.21 4.00
C VAL A 40 -10.12 9.00 4.90
N PRO A 41 -11.36 8.55 5.17
CA PRO A 41 -11.59 7.31 5.91
C PRO A 41 -11.10 6.12 5.09
N ARG A 42 -9.91 5.62 5.42
CA ARG A 42 -9.29 4.47 4.74
C ARG A 42 -9.70 3.16 5.41
N MET A 43 -9.89 2.13 4.60
CA MET A 43 -10.01 0.76 5.10
C MET A 43 -8.71 0.33 5.77
N GLY A 44 -8.79 -0.27 6.97
CA GLY A 44 -7.62 -0.65 7.78
C GLY A 44 -6.59 -1.52 7.04
N ALA A 45 -7.04 -2.40 6.14
CA ALA A 45 -6.14 -3.23 5.34
C ALA A 45 -5.29 -2.42 4.34
N MET A 46 -5.89 -1.44 3.65
CA MET A 46 -5.17 -0.57 2.72
C MET A 46 -4.13 0.28 3.45
N GLN A 47 -4.50 0.80 4.62
CA GLN A 47 -3.56 1.55 5.46
C GLN A 47 -2.40 0.66 5.92
N GLY A 48 -2.69 -0.56 6.40
CA GLY A 48 -1.65 -1.52 6.77
C GLY A 48 -0.69 -1.81 5.61
N LEU A 49 -1.20 -2.00 4.39
CA LEU A 49 -0.38 -2.20 3.19
C LEU A 49 0.56 -1.02 2.95
N LEU A 50 0.03 0.21 2.93
CA LEU A 50 0.82 1.43 2.71
C LEU A 50 1.88 1.63 3.79
N SER A 51 1.52 1.37 5.06
CA SER A 51 2.45 1.49 6.18
C SER A 51 3.55 0.42 6.11
N GLY A 52 3.22 -0.82 5.72
CA GLY A 52 4.20 -1.88 5.49
C GLY A 52 5.18 -1.57 4.34
N LEU A 53 4.68 -0.99 3.25
CA LEU A 53 5.52 -0.52 2.13
C LEU A 53 6.44 0.64 2.55
N SER A 54 5.91 1.58 3.31
CA SER A 54 6.67 2.73 3.85
C SER A 54 7.78 2.26 4.79
N LEU A 55 7.47 1.31 5.67
CA LEU A 55 8.43 0.65 6.55
C LEU A 55 9.56 -0.03 5.77
N LEU A 56 9.23 -0.75 4.70
CA LEU A 56 10.21 -1.39 3.83
C LEU A 56 11.11 -0.37 3.12
N ALA A 57 10.53 0.71 2.59
CA ALA A 57 11.29 1.75 1.91
C ALA A 57 12.29 2.41 2.86
N GLY A 58 11.86 2.82 4.05
CA GLY A 58 12.74 3.39 5.05
C GLY A 58 13.82 2.39 5.52
N TYR A 59 13.47 1.11 5.67
CA TYR A 59 14.44 0.07 5.98
C TYR A 59 15.50 -0.10 4.87
N GLY A 60 15.09 -0.12 3.61
CA GLY A 60 15.98 -0.21 2.45
C GLY A 60 16.95 0.96 2.38
N ILE A 61 16.47 2.19 2.56
CA ILE A 61 17.30 3.40 2.59
C ILE A 61 18.29 3.32 3.76
N GLY A 62 17.84 2.97 4.97
CA GLY A 62 18.72 2.88 6.13
C GLY A 62 19.77 1.77 6.02
N ALA A 63 19.47 0.68 5.30
CA ALA A 63 20.45 -0.35 4.96
C ALA A 63 21.47 0.13 3.92
N ALA A 64 21.04 0.89 2.91
CA ALA A 64 21.92 1.50 1.90
C ALA A 64 22.87 2.53 2.53
N LEU A 65 22.36 3.38 3.43
CA LEU A 65 23.17 4.33 4.19
C LEU A 65 24.22 3.63 5.06
N TYR A 66 23.86 2.49 5.67
CA TYR A 66 24.84 1.70 6.42
C TYR A 66 25.92 1.09 5.50
N HIS A 67 25.54 0.59 4.31
CA HIS A 67 26.51 0.09 3.34
C HIS A 67 27.47 1.20 2.89
N LEU A 68 26.95 2.42 2.70
CA LEU A 68 27.77 3.58 2.38
C LEU A 68 28.72 3.96 3.53
N TRP A 69 28.24 3.91 4.78
CA TRP A 69 29.07 4.12 5.97
C TRP A 69 30.22 3.11 6.06
N VAL A 70 29.93 1.84 5.76
CA VAL A 70 30.94 0.77 5.70
C VAL A 70 31.91 0.97 4.54
N TYR A 71 31.43 1.41 3.38
CA TYR A 71 32.25 1.72 2.21
C TYR A 71 33.27 2.83 2.49
N PHE A 72 32.89 3.85 3.26
CA PHE A 72 33.80 4.92 3.72
C PHE A 72 34.71 4.53 4.88
N HIS A 73 34.76 3.26 5.28
CA HIS A 73 35.66 2.74 6.34
C HIS A 73 35.54 3.46 7.68
N LEU A 74 34.36 4.04 7.97
CA LEU A 74 34.10 4.76 9.21
C LEU A 74 34.16 3.82 10.45
N PRO A 75 34.49 4.36 11.64
CA PRO A 75 34.79 3.55 12.81
C PRO A 75 33.65 2.61 13.19
N ARG A 76 33.99 1.35 13.45
CA ARG A 76 33.02 0.32 13.86
C ARG A 76 33.04 0.17 15.38
N PHE A 77 31.85 0.22 15.99
CA PHE A 77 31.70 -0.07 17.40
C PHE A 77 31.96 -1.54 17.73
N ASN A 78 32.36 -1.80 18.97
CA ASN A 78 32.64 -3.13 19.48
C ASN A 78 31.37 -4.03 19.41
N ALA A 79 31.51 -5.30 19.00
CA ALA A 79 30.37 -6.16 18.63
C ALA A 79 29.33 -6.37 19.76
N ARG A 80 29.78 -6.36 21.02
CA ARG A 80 28.90 -6.45 22.21
C ARG A 80 28.05 -5.18 22.41
N VAL A 81 28.63 -4.01 22.16
CA VAL A 81 27.96 -2.71 22.29
C VAL A 81 26.94 -2.55 21.15
N LEU A 82 27.32 -2.94 19.93
CA LEU A 82 26.44 -2.91 18.77
C LEU A 82 25.19 -3.79 18.98
N TRP A 83 25.35 -4.99 19.54
CA TRP A 83 24.21 -5.87 19.83
C TRP A 83 23.24 -5.26 20.85
N ARG A 84 23.75 -4.64 21.93
CA ARG A 84 22.89 -3.94 22.91
C ARG A 84 22.16 -2.75 22.28
N LEU A 85 22.87 -1.95 21.48
CA LEU A 85 22.30 -0.82 20.74
C LEU A 85 21.22 -1.28 19.75
N GLN A 86 21.41 -2.42 19.08
CA GLN A 86 20.41 -3.00 18.17
C GLN A 86 19.13 -3.39 18.91
N TRP A 87 19.23 -4.05 20.07
CA TRP A 87 18.06 -4.39 20.87
C TRP A 87 17.36 -3.15 21.42
N LEU A 88 18.13 -2.16 21.90
CA LEU A 88 17.57 -0.90 22.38
C LEU A 88 16.84 -0.15 21.25
N ALA A 89 17.48 -0.04 20.07
CA ALA A 89 16.86 0.57 18.89
C ALA A 89 15.60 -0.19 18.46
N GLY A 90 15.63 -1.53 18.45
CA GLY A 90 14.46 -2.36 18.15
C GLY A 90 13.32 -2.16 19.14
N ALA A 91 13.61 -2.07 20.44
CA ALA A 91 12.62 -1.80 21.48
C ALA A 91 12.01 -0.40 21.32
N ILE A 92 12.83 0.62 21.04
CA ILE A 92 12.36 1.99 20.77
C ILE A 92 11.49 2.02 19.52
N CYS A 93 11.91 1.35 18.44
CA CYS A 93 11.12 1.26 17.20
C CYS A 93 9.76 0.60 17.44
N LEU A 94 9.74 -0.50 18.21
CA LEU A 94 8.51 -1.19 18.57
C LEU A 94 7.59 -0.29 19.40
N ALA A 95 8.13 0.42 20.39
CA ALA A 95 7.36 1.36 21.20
C ALA A 95 6.75 2.48 20.34
N ILE A 96 7.54 3.08 19.43
CA ILE A 96 7.05 4.10 18.49
C ILE A 96 5.96 3.53 17.59
N ALA A 97 6.15 2.34 17.03
CA ALA A 97 5.15 1.72 16.15
C ALA A 97 3.82 1.49 16.88
N VAL A 98 3.85 0.97 18.11
CA VAL A 98 2.65 0.75 18.94
C VAL A 98 1.97 2.08 19.27
N LEU A 99 2.72 3.09 19.68
CA LEU A 99 2.19 4.42 20.00
C LEU A 99 1.50 5.06 18.78
N PHE A 100 2.12 5.01 17.61
CA PHE A 100 1.55 5.60 16.39
C PHE A 100 0.33 4.83 15.87
N ILE A 101 0.30 3.49 16.00
CA ILE A 101 -0.90 2.71 15.67
C ILE A 101 -2.07 3.10 16.56
N TRP A 102 -1.82 3.25 17.87
CA TRP A 102 -2.86 3.67 18.81
C TRP A 102 -3.33 5.10 18.52
N GLN A 103 -2.39 6.04 18.35
CA GLN A 103 -2.68 7.44 18.04
C GLN A 103 -3.46 7.60 16.71
N ALA A 104 -3.14 6.79 15.70
CA ALA A 104 -3.86 6.78 14.43
C ALA A 104 -5.33 6.38 14.60
N GLY A 105 -5.62 5.45 15.53
CA GLY A 105 -6.99 5.09 15.89
C GLY A 105 -7.75 6.25 16.52
N GLU A 106 -7.13 6.96 17.47
CA GLU A 106 -7.73 8.13 18.13
C GLU A 106 -8.03 9.26 17.15
N TRP A 107 -7.07 9.61 16.28
CA TRP A 107 -7.29 10.63 15.25
C TRP A 107 -8.45 10.28 14.30
N GLN A 108 -8.58 9.00 13.94
CA GLN A 108 -9.70 8.55 13.11
C GLN A 108 -11.03 8.60 13.86
N ASN A 109 -11.06 8.21 15.13
CA ASN A 109 -12.26 8.27 15.95
C ASN A 109 -12.73 9.70 16.19
N GLU A 110 -11.80 10.64 16.39
CA GLU A 110 -12.11 12.07 16.49
C GLU A 110 -12.76 12.61 15.21
N LEU A 111 -12.18 12.31 14.04
CA LEU A 111 -12.76 12.70 12.76
C LEU A 111 -14.15 12.06 12.54
N ARG A 112 -14.32 10.79 12.90
CA ARG A 112 -15.61 10.10 12.79
C ARG A 112 -16.67 10.69 13.72
N ARG A 113 -16.31 11.06 14.95
CA ARG A 113 -17.21 11.78 15.86
C ARG A 113 -17.66 13.11 15.27
N LEU A 114 -16.73 13.87 14.68
CA LEU A 114 -17.06 15.13 14.00
C LEU A 114 -17.96 14.93 12.77
N MET A 115 -17.83 13.80 12.08
CA MET A 115 -18.67 13.43 10.94
C MET A 115 -19.96 12.67 11.34
N GLY A 116 -20.24 12.51 12.64
CA GLY A 116 -21.42 11.76 13.13
C GLY A 116 -21.41 10.27 12.78
N MET A 117 -20.24 9.69 12.55
CA MET A 117 -20.06 8.29 12.18
C MET A 117 -19.71 7.42 13.40
N ASN A 118 -20.01 6.12 13.31
CA ASN A 118 -19.63 5.13 14.31
C ASN A 118 -18.10 5.00 14.43
N GLU A 119 -17.62 4.92 15.67
CA GLU A 119 -16.20 4.77 15.99
C GLU A 119 -15.59 3.49 15.41
N ILE A 120 -14.28 3.53 15.17
CA ILE A 120 -13.48 2.39 14.76
C ILE A 120 -13.31 1.45 15.96
N SER A 121 -13.55 0.16 15.75
CA SER A 121 -13.29 -0.86 16.76
C SER A 121 -11.78 -1.12 16.91
N GLY A 122 -11.33 -1.46 18.13
CA GLY A 122 -9.93 -1.80 18.41
C GLY A 122 -9.38 -2.95 17.55
N VAL A 123 -10.25 -3.82 17.03
CA VAL A 123 -9.90 -4.90 16.11
C VAL A 123 -9.38 -4.35 14.77
N GLN A 124 -10.00 -3.29 14.26
CA GLN A 124 -9.58 -2.68 12.99
C GLN A 124 -8.23 -1.96 13.12
N ILE A 125 -7.94 -1.36 14.29
CA ILE A 125 -6.63 -0.78 14.61
C ILE A 125 -5.54 -1.87 14.66
N SER A 126 -5.84 -2.99 15.32
CA SER A 126 -4.94 -4.14 15.40
C SER A 126 -4.66 -4.75 14.02
N THR A 127 -5.65 -4.72 13.13
CA THR A 127 -5.52 -5.19 11.74
C THR A 127 -4.51 -4.37 10.95
N ILE A 128 -4.45 -3.04 11.15
CA ILE A 128 -3.46 -2.17 10.48
C ILE A 128 -2.04 -2.63 10.81
N GLY A 129 -1.74 -2.80 12.11
CA GLY A 129 -0.43 -3.24 12.57
C GLY A 129 -0.06 -4.63 12.06
N LEU A 130 -1.00 -5.58 12.12
CA LEU A 130 -0.78 -6.94 11.64
C LEU A 130 -0.52 -6.99 10.13
N VAL A 131 -1.35 -6.32 9.33
CA VAL A 131 -1.18 -6.26 7.88
C VAL A 131 0.13 -5.58 7.51
N ALA A 132 0.48 -4.46 8.16
CA ALA A 132 1.75 -3.78 7.92
C ALA A 132 2.95 -4.68 8.21
N LEU A 133 2.92 -5.41 9.32
CA LEU A 133 3.97 -6.36 9.69
C LEU A 133 4.07 -7.49 8.67
N LEU A 134 2.95 -8.09 8.27
CA LEU A 134 2.91 -9.18 7.29
C LEU A 134 3.45 -8.72 5.93
N VAL A 135 3.04 -7.54 5.46
CA VAL A 135 3.52 -6.95 4.20
C VAL A 135 5.03 -6.71 4.28
N PHE A 136 5.50 -6.05 5.35
CA PHE A 136 6.92 -5.79 5.54
C PHE A 136 7.75 -7.08 5.56
N LEU A 137 7.34 -8.09 6.34
CA LEU A 137 8.04 -9.36 6.43
C LEU A 137 8.03 -10.13 5.11
N SER A 138 6.91 -10.11 4.38
CA SER A 138 6.78 -10.79 3.09
C SER A 138 7.70 -10.18 2.04
N LEU A 139 7.73 -8.84 1.96
CA LEU A 139 8.60 -8.14 1.02
C LEU A 139 10.08 -8.24 1.41
N LEU A 140 10.40 -8.20 2.70
CA LEU A 140 11.76 -8.41 3.18
C LEU A 140 12.24 -9.84 2.88
N ALA A 141 11.38 -10.84 3.07
CA ALA A 141 11.66 -12.22 2.70
C ALA A 141 11.88 -12.36 1.18
N LEU A 142 11.06 -11.69 0.36
CA LEU A 142 11.20 -11.66 -1.09
C LEU A 142 12.53 -11.02 -1.52
N ALA A 143 12.92 -9.90 -0.92
CA ALA A 143 14.20 -9.24 -1.17
C ALA A 143 15.39 -10.15 -0.80
N HIS A 144 15.32 -10.83 0.35
CA HIS A 144 16.35 -11.80 0.75
C HIS A 144 16.40 -13.01 -0.19
N LEU A 145 15.26 -13.50 -0.66
CA LEU A 145 15.19 -14.58 -1.63
C LEU A 145 15.83 -14.15 -2.95
N PHE A 146 15.55 -12.95 -3.44
CA PHE A 146 16.17 -12.38 -4.63
C PHE A 146 17.69 -12.33 -4.50
N VAL A 147 18.21 -11.79 -3.40
CA VAL A 147 19.67 -11.71 -3.16
C VAL A 147 20.30 -13.10 -3.08
N ARG A 148 19.63 -14.09 -2.46
CA ARG A 148 20.12 -15.47 -2.41
C ARG A 148 20.17 -16.10 -3.80
N THR A 149 19.12 -15.92 -4.60
CA THR A 149 19.06 -16.41 -5.98
C THR A 149 20.13 -15.77 -6.85
N PHE A 150 20.28 -14.44 -6.79
CA PHE A 150 21.34 -13.71 -7.46
C PHE A 150 22.74 -14.24 -7.11
N ARG A 151 23.04 -14.42 -5.81
CA ARG A 151 24.34 -14.93 -5.35
C ARG A 151 24.56 -16.38 -5.76
N PHE A 152 23.52 -17.20 -5.73
CA PHE A 152 23.58 -18.59 -6.18
C PHE A 152 23.88 -18.69 -7.67
N LEU A 153 23.16 -17.94 -8.50
CA LEU A 153 23.36 -17.90 -9.96
C LEU A 153 24.75 -17.36 -10.31
N SER A 154 25.16 -16.26 -9.66
CA SER A 154 26.50 -15.70 -9.85
C SER A 154 27.58 -16.72 -9.46
N ALA A 155 27.49 -17.34 -8.28
CA ALA A 155 28.50 -18.33 -7.86
C ALA A 155 28.58 -19.56 -8.79
N ARG A 156 27.47 -19.96 -9.41
CA ARG A 156 27.45 -21.02 -10.43
C ARG A 156 28.11 -20.58 -11.74
N LEU A 157 27.83 -19.36 -12.18
CA LEU A 157 28.37 -18.79 -13.42
C LEU A 157 29.86 -18.45 -13.32
N GLN A 158 30.37 -18.13 -12.13
CA GLN A 158 31.80 -17.93 -11.88
C GLN A 158 32.68 -19.14 -12.24
N ARG A 159 32.09 -20.33 -12.40
CA ARG A 159 32.80 -21.52 -12.89
C ARG A 159 33.12 -21.47 -14.39
N PHE A 160 32.42 -20.62 -15.15
CA PHE A 160 32.51 -20.56 -16.61
C PHE A 160 32.98 -19.18 -17.12
N VAL A 161 32.73 -18.10 -16.37
CA VAL A 161 33.05 -16.73 -16.77
C VAL A 161 33.67 -15.91 -15.64
N PRO A 162 34.45 -14.84 -15.96
CA PRO A 162 35.05 -13.96 -14.96
C PRO A 162 34.03 -13.34 -14.00
N ALA A 163 34.46 -13.05 -12.77
CA ALA A 163 33.59 -12.61 -11.68
C ALA A 163 32.70 -11.41 -12.02
N ARG A 164 33.21 -10.42 -12.76
CA ARG A 164 32.45 -9.21 -13.14
C ARG A 164 31.29 -9.55 -14.09
N VAL A 165 31.56 -10.37 -15.11
CA VAL A 165 30.57 -10.82 -16.09
C VAL A 165 29.53 -11.71 -15.42
N SER A 166 29.99 -12.58 -14.52
CA SER A 166 29.11 -13.47 -13.77
C SER A 166 28.11 -12.72 -12.87
N HIS A 167 28.50 -11.59 -12.25
CA HIS A 167 27.56 -10.78 -11.49
C HIS A 167 26.52 -10.12 -12.38
N LEU A 168 26.90 -9.58 -13.55
CA LEU A 168 25.94 -9.00 -14.49
C LEU A 168 24.94 -10.04 -14.99
N ILE A 169 25.40 -11.20 -15.45
CA ILE A 169 24.53 -12.27 -15.94
C ILE A 169 23.67 -12.83 -14.81
N GLY A 170 24.25 -13.05 -13.62
CA GLY A 170 23.51 -13.55 -12.46
C GLY A 170 22.41 -12.58 -12.02
N LEU A 171 22.65 -11.26 -12.12
CA LEU A 171 21.65 -10.24 -11.83
C LEU A 171 20.53 -10.25 -12.86
N LEU A 172 20.87 -10.25 -14.15
CA LEU A 172 19.90 -10.30 -15.24
C LEU A 172 19.02 -11.55 -15.17
N LEU A 173 19.61 -12.70 -14.86
CA LEU A 173 18.89 -13.97 -14.75
C LEU A 173 17.99 -14.02 -13.51
N ALA A 174 18.45 -13.52 -12.36
CA ALA A 174 17.61 -13.39 -11.17
C ALA A 174 16.44 -12.41 -11.41
N PHE A 175 16.71 -11.29 -12.09
CA PHE A 175 15.69 -10.33 -12.48
C PHE A 175 14.66 -10.95 -13.42
N ALA A 176 15.10 -11.61 -14.49
CA ALA A 176 14.21 -12.28 -15.46
C ALA A 176 13.34 -13.35 -14.79
N LEU A 177 13.90 -14.14 -13.86
CA LEU A 177 13.16 -15.15 -13.11
C LEU A 177 12.05 -14.51 -12.26
N PHE A 178 12.39 -13.48 -11.47
CA PHE A 178 11.41 -12.81 -10.62
C PHE A 178 10.37 -12.06 -11.45
N TRP A 179 10.80 -11.40 -12.53
CA TRP A 179 9.91 -10.74 -13.47
C TRP A 179 8.91 -11.73 -14.07
N SER A 180 9.36 -12.88 -14.54
CA SER A 180 8.50 -13.93 -15.10
C SER A 180 7.50 -14.48 -14.09
N ILE A 181 7.88 -14.62 -12.81
CA ILE A 181 6.96 -15.05 -11.75
C ILE A 181 5.92 -13.95 -11.47
N ILE A 182 6.35 -12.69 -11.38
CA ILE A 182 5.45 -11.56 -11.12
C ILE A 182 4.47 -11.40 -12.29
N ASP A 183 4.97 -11.35 -13.52
CA ASP A 183 4.17 -11.18 -14.73
C ASP A 183 3.23 -12.38 -14.98
N GLY A 184 3.78 -13.60 -14.92
CA GLY A 184 3.03 -14.83 -15.19
C GLY A 184 1.99 -15.19 -14.13
N VAL A 185 2.24 -14.89 -12.85
CA VAL A 185 1.33 -15.25 -11.74
C VAL A 185 0.46 -14.07 -11.30
N PHE A 186 0.99 -12.85 -11.22
CA PHE A 186 0.22 -11.70 -10.73
C PHE A 186 -0.59 -11.05 -11.84
N PHE A 187 0.00 -10.69 -12.99
CA PHE A 187 -0.76 -9.94 -13.99
C PHE A 187 -1.86 -10.79 -14.63
N THR A 188 -1.56 -12.01 -15.05
CA THR A 188 -2.57 -12.84 -15.75
C THR A 188 -3.70 -13.32 -14.82
N ARG A 189 -3.40 -13.68 -13.56
CA ARG A 189 -4.44 -14.16 -12.62
C ARG A 189 -5.13 -13.05 -11.84
N ALA A 190 -4.44 -11.97 -11.48
CA ALA A 190 -5.06 -10.87 -10.74
C ALA A 190 -5.97 -10.03 -11.65
N PHE A 191 -5.63 -9.80 -12.92
CA PHE A 191 -6.55 -9.13 -13.85
C PHE A 191 -7.76 -10.01 -14.16
N GLN A 192 -7.60 -11.32 -14.38
CA GLN A 192 -8.74 -12.23 -14.59
C GLN A 192 -9.66 -12.35 -13.36
N ALA A 193 -9.12 -12.20 -12.14
CA ALA A 193 -9.92 -12.20 -10.92
C ALA A 193 -10.57 -10.83 -10.66
N ALA A 194 -9.85 -9.73 -10.92
CA ALA A 194 -10.36 -8.37 -10.81
C ALA A 194 -11.48 -8.12 -11.83
N ASP A 195 -11.28 -8.46 -13.10
CA ASP A 195 -12.28 -8.28 -14.16
C ASP A 195 -13.56 -9.04 -13.82
N ARG A 196 -13.46 -10.29 -13.34
CA ARG A 196 -14.64 -11.09 -12.94
C ARG A 196 -15.38 -10.51 -11.72
N SER A 197 -14.64 -10.03 -10.72
CA SER A 197 -15.25 -9.47 -9.51
C SER A 197 -15.88 -8.09 -9.76
N TYR A 198 -15.23 -7.23 -10.56
CA TYR A 198 -15.75 -5.90 -10.86
C TYR A 198 -16.94 -5.96 -11.83
N GLN A 199 -16.93 -6.87 -12.81
CA GLN A 199 -18.08 -7.10 -13.69
C GLN A 199 -19.31 -7.60 -12.92
N GLN A 200 -19.15 -8.59 -12.03
CA GLN A 200 -20.26 -9.06 -11.19
C GLN A 200 -20.80 -7.97 -10.25
N ILE A 201 -19.94 -7.10 -9.73
CA ILE A 201 -20.37 -5.99 -8.85
C ILE A 201 -21.05 -4.87 -9.65
N ASP A 202 -20.60 -4.57 -10.88
CA ASP A 202 -21.20 -3.55 -11.73
C ASP A 202 -22.53 -3.99 -12.37
N GLU A 203 -22.71 -5.29 -12.62
CA GLU A 203 -23.96 -5.87 -13.12
C GLU A 203 -25.10 -5.83 -12.07
N LEU A 204 -24.77 -5.87 -10.78
CA LEU A 204 -25.77 -5.71 -9.72
C LEU A 204 -26.24 -4.25 -9.66
N ILE A 205 -27.38 -3.99 -10.29
CA ILE A 205 -28.18 -2.79 -10.08
C ILE A 205 -28.67 -2.82 -8.63
N GLU A 206 -28.22 -1.86 -7.80
CA GLU A 206 -28.79 -1.67 -6.46
C GLU A 206 -30.23 -1.14 -6.63
N PRO A 207 -31.27 -1.90 -6.25
CA PRO A 207 -32.66 -1.50 -6.49
C PRO A 207 -33.07 -0.23 -5.74
N GLU A 208 -32.26 0.20 -4.77
CA GLU A 208 -32.51 1.34 -3.90
C GLU A 208 -32.10 2.70 -4.52
N ILE A 209 -31.33 2.73 -5.61
CA ILE A 209 -30.90 3.98 -6.26
C ILE A 209 -31.72 4.22 -7.53
N ALA A 210 -32.77 5.04 -7.39
CA ALA A 210 -33.64 5.42 -8.48
C ALA A 210 -32.91 6.28 -9.54
N GLN A 211 -33.30 6.11 -10.80
CA GLN A 211 -32.82 6.94 -11.90
C GLN A 211 -33.21 8.41 -11.67
N PRO A 212 -32.30 9.37 -11.91
CA PRO A 212 -32.62 10.79 -11.82
C PRO A 212 -33.71 11.18 -12.83
N LEU A 213 -34.74 11.87 -12.36
CA LEU A 213 -35.83 12.37 -13.21
C LEU A 213 -35.48 13.72 -13.86
N ASP A 214 -34.52 14.44 -13.29
CA ASP A 214 -34.16 15.77 -13.74
C ASP A 214 -33.24 15.71 -14.97
N ALA A 215 -33.68 16.34 -16.06
CA ALA A 215 -32.97 16.36 -17.34
C ALA A 215 -31.54 16.92 -17.26
N GLY A 216 -31.24 17.77 -16.26
CA GLY A 216 -29.91 18.33 -16.04
C GLY A 216 -28.93 17.39 -15.32
N LEU A 217 -29.36 16.18 -14.95
CA LEU A 217 -28.51 15.19 -14.27
C LEU A 217 -28.11 14.07 -15.23
N VAL A 218 -26.85 13.64 -15.09
CA VAL A 218 -26.29 12.49 -15.81
C VAL A 218 -27.10 11.23 -15.49
N GLY A 219 -27.41 10.45 -16.51
CA GLY A 219 -28.21 9.23 -16.37
C GLY A 219 -29.72 9.44 -16.33
N SER A 220 -30.23 10.67 -16.44
CA SER A 220 -31.65 10.93 -16.70
C SER A 220 -32.07 10.43 -18.09
N ALA A 221 -33.38 10.40 -18.37
CA ALA A 221 -33.89 10.01 -19.69
C ALA A 221 -33.41 10.95 -20.83
N GLN A 222 -32.97 12.16 -20.50
CA GLN A 222 -32.47 13.16 -21.45
C GLN A 222 -30.94 13.20 -21.53
N SER A 223 -30.25 12.44 -20.67
CA SER A 223 -28.79 12.36 -20.66
C SER A 223 -28.28 11.54 -21.85
N LEU A 224 -27.17 11.98 -22.45
CA LEU A 224 -26.44 11.22 -23.48
C LEU A 224 -25.89 9.89 -22.95
N ILE A 225 -25.74 9.79 -21.63
CA ILE A 225 -25.24 8.61 -20.93
C ILE A 225 -26.42 7.91 -20.27
N ALA A 226 -26.67 6.66 -20.67
CA ALA A 226 -27.73 5.83 -20.10
C ALA A 226 -27.42 5.45 -18.65
N TRP A 227 -28.44 5.41 -17.80
CA TRP A 227 -28.33 5.11 -16.36
C TRP A 227 -27.63 3.76 -16.09
N GLU A 228 -27.92 2.77 -16.93
CA GLU A 228 -27.38 1.41 -16.87
C GLU A 228 -25.88 1.38 -17.18
N SER A 229 -25.39 2.33 -17.98
CA SER A 229 -23.98 2.39 -18.41
C SER A 229 -23.03 2.99 -17.36
N LEU A 230 -23.57 3.62 -16.31
CA LEU A 230 -22.78 4.30 -15.27
C LEU A 230 -22.07 3.35 -14.30
N GLY A 231 -22.45 2.07 -14.27
CA GLY A 231 -21.97 1.11 -13.28
C GLY A 231 -22.44 1.46 -11.87
N ARG A 232 -22.00 0.72 -10.85
CA ARG A 232 -22.48 0.92 -9.48
C ARG A 232 -21.97 2.22 -8.85
N GLN A 233 -20.66 2.46 -8.98
CA GLN A 233 -20.02 3.63 -8.36
C GLN A 233 -20.44 4.94 -9.04
N GLY A 234 -20.64 4.93 -10.37
CA GLY A 234 -21.16 6.09 -11.09
C GLY A 234 -22.56 6.48 -10.64
N ARG A 235 -23.46 5.50 -10.46
CA ARG A 235 -24.81 5.74 -9.94
C ARG A 235 -24.80 6.35 -8.54
N ARG A 236 -23.99 5.82 -7.62
CA ARG A 236 -23.80 6.40 -6.27
C ARG A 236 -23.21 7.81 -6.30
N TYR A 237 -22.25 8.05 -7.18
CA TYR A 237 -21.63 9.37 -7.31
C TYR A 237 -22.63 10.40 -7.83
N ILE A 238 -23.46 10.06 -8.81
CA ILE A 238 -24.50 10.98 -9.33
C ILE A 238 -25.62 11.17 -8.32
N SER A 239 -26.09 10.11 -7.65
CA SER A 239 -27.17 10.21 -6.66
C SER A 239 -26.78 11.00 -5.42
N ALA A 240 -25.48 11.02 -5.06
CA ALA A 240 -24.94 11.81 -3.95
C ALA A 240 -24.69 13.29 -4.31
N THR A 241 -25.33 13.82 -5.37
CA THR A 241 -25.20 15.24 -5.75
C THR A 241 -25.97 16.10 -4.74
N PRO A 242 -25.31 17.02 -4.03
CA PRO A 242 -25.98 17.86 -3.04
C PRO A 242 -26.99 18.79 -3.70
N THR A 243 -28.07 19.12 -2.99
CA THR A 243 -29.05 20.09 -3.47
C THR A 243 -28.58 21.53 -3.25
N VAL A 244 -29.23 22.48 -3.92
CA VAL A 244 -28.97 23.92 -3.74
C VAL A 244 -29.16 24.31 -2.27
N GLU A 245 -30.20 23.79 -1.62
CA GLU A 245 -30.53 24.07 -0.22
C GLU A 245 -29.46 23.51 0.72
N GLN A 246 -28.95 22.31 0.45
CA GLN A 246 -27.87 21.71 1.23
C GLN A 246 -26.59 22.55 1.14
N ILE A 247 -26.24 23.02 -0.06
CA ILE A 247 -25.06 23.88 -0.25
C ILE A 247 -25.28 25.23 0.45
N ALA A 248 -26.43 25.87 0.25
CA ALA A 248 -26.75 27.17 0.84
C ALA A 248 -26.76 27.12 2.38
N SER A 249 -27.25 26.01 2.96
CA SER A 249 -27.27 25.82 4.41
C SER A 249 -25.89 25.77 5.05
N VAL A 250 -24.88 25.28 4.31
CA VAL A 250 -23.49 25.18 4.77
C VAL A 250 -22.70 26.45 4.43
N SER A 251 -22.91 27.03 3.24
CA SER A 251 -22.16 28.20 2.77
C SER A 251 -22.66 29.53 3.35
N GLY A 252 -23.92 29.59 3.80
CA GLY A 252 -24.56 30.83 4.26
C GLY A 252 -24.86 31.84 3.14
N ALA A 253 -24.72 31.43 1.88
CA ALA A 253 -24.92 32.27 0.70
C ALA A 253 -25.82 31.57 -0.33
N PRO A 254 -26.50 32.33 -1.22
CA PRO A 254 -27.24 31.74 -2.32
C PRO A 254 -26.34 30.79 -3.14
N ALA A 255 -26.77 29.53 -3.26
CA ALA A 255 -26.03 28.52 -4.00
C ALA A 255 -26.60 28.34 -5.41
N MET A 256 -25.73 28.03 -6.36
CA MET A 256 -26.12 27.57 -7.68
C MET A 256 -26.32 26.06 -7.67
N ARG A 257 -27.11 25.57 -8.63
CA ARG A 257 -27.29 24.13 -8.82
C ARG A 257 -25.96 23.47 -9.23
N PRO A 258 -25.45 22.49 -8.48
CA PRO A 258 -24.23 21.79 -8.84
C PRO A 258 -24.48 20.86 -10.04
N ILE A 259 -23.52 20.85 -10.97
CA ILE A 259 -23.50 19.92 -12.10
C ILE A 259 -22.36 18.93 -11.84
N ARG A 260 -22.67 17.63 -11.90
CA ARG A 260 -21.68 16.55 -11.89
C ARG A 260 -21.62 15.90 -13.26
N VAL A 261 -20.44 15.90 -13.87
CA VAL A 261 -20.17 15.17 -15.12
C VAL A 261 -19.51 13.85 -14.76
N TYR A 262 -20.05 12.74 -15.25
CA TYR A 262 -19.48 11.42 -15.03
C TYR A 262 -19.69 10.55 -16.27
N VAL A 263 -18.62 9.93 -16.75
CA VAL A 263 -18.67 8.96 -17.85
C VAL A 263 -18.16 7.62 -17.35
N GLY A 264 -19.03 6.62 -17.35
CA GLY A 264 -18.69 5.27 -16.93
C GLY A 264 -17.77 4.56 -17.93
N LEU A 265 -17.07 3.53 -17.47
CA LEU A 265 -16.25 2.70 -18.36
C LEU A 265 -17.09 2.01 -19.44
N ASN A 266 -18.36 1.72 -19.15
CA ASN A 266 -19.27 1.06 -20.09
C ASN A 266 -19.97 2.06 -21.04
N SER A 267 -19.77 3.37 -20.87
CA SER A 267 -20.47 4.39 -21.66
C SER A 267 -19.91 4.57 -23.08
N ALA A 268 -18.65 4.16 -23.34
CA ALA A 268 -18.08 4.08 -24.68
C ALA A 268 -16.88 3.12 -24.73
N ALA A 269 -16.51 2.66 -25.93
CA ALA A 269 -15.49 1.64 -26.14
C ALA A 269 -14.03 2.11 -25.94
N SER A 270 -13.74 3.41 -26.12
CA SER A 270 -12.38 3.95 -26.04
C SER A 270 -12.28 5.13 -25.08
N ASN A 271 -11.09 5.36 -24.51
CA ASN A 271 -10.85 6.50 -23.61
C ASN A 271 -11.11 7.85 -24.30
N ALA A 272 -10.77 7.98 -25.58
CA ALA A 272 -11.03 9.19 -26.35
C ALA A 272 -12.54 9.44 -26.56
N ALA A 273 -13.31 8.39 -26.87
CA ALA A 273 -14.75 8.50 -27.02
C ALA A 273 -15.46 8.83 -25.70
N ARG A 274 -14.98 8.28 -24.57
CA ARG A 274 -15.48 8.64 -23.23
C ARG A 274 -15.19 10.09 -22.88
N ALA A 275 -14.03 10.61 -23.26
CA ALA A 275 -13.67 12.01 -23.04
C ALA A 275 -14.53 12.97 -23.89
N ASP A 276 -14.76 12.66 -25.17
CA ASP A 276 -15.64 13.45 -26.03
C ASP A 276 -17.07 13.47 -25.51
N LEU A 277 -17.57 12.33 -25.03
CA LEU A 277 -18.89 12.21 -24.41
C LEU A 277 -19.02 13.04 -23.12
N ALA A 278 -17.93 13.28 -22.39
CA ALA A 278 -17.93 14.11 -21.19
C ALA A 278 -18.02 15.62 -21.50
N LEU A 279 -17.68 16.03 -22.72
CA LEU A 279 -17.54 17.43 -23.12
C LEU A 279 -18.74 17.93 -23.95
N ARG A 280 -19.68 17.06 -24.29
CA ARG A 280 -20.92 17.37 -25.01
C ARG A 280 -22.05 17.60 -24.02
#